data_AF-A0A2V9ZRT0-F1
#
_entry.id   AF-A0A2V9ZRT0-F1
#
_cell.length_a   1.000
_cell.length_b   1.000
_cell.length_c   1.000
_cell.angle_alpha   90.00
_cell.angle_beta   90.00
_cell.angle_gamma   90.00
#
_symmetry.space_group_name_H-M   'P 1'
#
loop_
_entity.id
_entity.type
_entity.pdbx_description
1 polymer ?
#
loop_
_entity_poly.entity_id
_entity_poly.type
_entity_poly.pdbx_seq_one_letter_code
_entity_poly.pdbx_strand_id
1 'polypeptide(L)' 'MKYALVNPNWDFAGSTYFGCRDPHYPLELLFAFDKIVEAGHEALLIDAQVENLDIRQVKSKLDAFAPGFLVIPTAQS' A
#
# COMPACT_ATOMS: atom_id res chain seq x y z
N MET A 1 7.84 16.39 -1.50
CA MET A 1 8.27 15.40 -0.49
C MET A 1 8.03 14.00 -1.04
N LYS A 2 8.57 12.94 -0.42
CA LYS A 2 8.39 11.55 -0.86
C LYS A 2 7.40 10.80 0.02
N TYR A 3 6.37 10.23 -0.59
CA TYR A 3 5.31 9.46 0.08
C TYR A 3 5.31 8.03 -0.42
N ALA A 4 5.33 7.06 0.50
CA ALA A 4 5.07 5.67 0.18
C ALA A 4 3.69 5.26 0.68
N LEU A 5 2.86 4.75 -0.22
CA LEU A 5 1.54 4.18 0.06
C LEU A 5 1.66 2.67 -0.09
N VAL A 6 1.44 1.92 0.98
CA VAL A 6 1.59 0.45 0.95
C VAL A 6 0.23 -0.18 1.22
N ASN A 7 -0.32 -0.93 0.27
CA ASN A 7 -1.38 -1.90 0.55
C ASN A 7 -0.73 -3.22 0.99
N PRO A 8 -0.85 -3.64 2.26
CA PRO A 8 -0.19 -4.87 2.72
C PRO A 8 -0.79 -6.15 2.12
N ASN A 9 0.01 -7.22 2.08
CA ASN A 9 -0.45 -8.54 1.69
C ASN A 9 -1.22 -9.20 2.85
N TRP A 10 -2.49 -8.82 3.02
CA TRP A 10 -3.32 -9.28 4.12
C TRP A 10 -3.68 -10.77 4.02
N ASP A 11 -3.45 -11.53 5.09
CA ASP A 11 -3.88 -12.93 5.21
C ASP A 11 -5.23 -13.09 5.93
N PHE A 12 -5.76 -12.00 6.51
CA PHE A 12 -7.00 -11.93 7.29
C PHE A 12 -7.08 -12.96 8.43
N ALA A 13 -5.97 -13.58 8.83
CA ALA A 13 -5.95 -14.61 9.85
C ALA A 13 -6.36 -14.02 11.20
N GLY A 14 -7.36 -14.63 11.84
CA GLY A 14 -7.91 -14.13 13.11
C GLY A 14 -8.79 -12.89 13.00
N SER A 15 -9.12 -12.43 11.79
CA SER A 15 -10.10 -11.36 11.57
C SER A 15 -11.54 -11.87 11.58
N THR A 16 -12.49 -10.96 11.83
CA THR A 16 -13.93 -11.19 11.62
C THR A 16 -14.37 -10.77 10.21
N TYR A 17 -13.45 -10.66 9.26
CA TYR A 17 -13.76 -10.22 7.90
C TYR A 17 -14.41 -11.36 7.12
N PHE A 18 -15.69 -11.19 6.78
CA PHE A 18 -16.49 -12.14 5.99
C PHE A 18 -16.64 -11.72 4.52
N GLY A 19 -15.95 -10.65 4.10
CA GLY A 19 -16.00 -10.13 2.74
C GLY A 19 -15.19 -10.95 1.73
N CYS A 20 -15.06 -10.42 0.52
CA CYS A 20 -14.29 -11.04 -0.55
C CYS A 20 -12.79 -11.05 -0.20
N ARG A 21 -12.14 -12.21 -0.36
CA ARG A 21 -10.71 -12.41 -0.09
C ARG A 21 -9.83 -12.32 -1.33
N ASP A 22 -10.44 -12.22 -2.51
CA ASP A 22 -9.68 -12.02 -3.74
C ASP A 22 -8.94 -10.68 -3.67
N PRO A 23 -7.72 -10.57 -4.25
CA PRO A 23 -7.02 -9.30 -4.35
C PRO A 23 -7.83 -8.28 -5.16
N HIS A 24 -7.95 -7.06 -4.65
CA HIS A 24 -8.57 -5.94 -5.34
C HIS A 24 -7.59 -4.78 -5.42
N TYR A 25 -7.70 -3.97 -6.48
CA TYR A 25 -6.92 -2.75 -6.57
C TYR A 25 -7.27 -1.77 -5.44
N PRO A 26 -6.26 -1.17 -4.77
CA PRO A 26 -6.47 -0.24 -3.68
C PRO A 26 -6.83 1.15 -4.20
N LEU A 27 -8.09 1.34 -4.60
CA LEU A 27 -8.57 2.56 -5.25
C LEU A 27 -8.30 3.82 -4.42
N GLU A 28 -8.48 3.77 -3.10
CA GLU A 28 -8.21 4.90 -2.21
C GLU A 28 -6.73 5.32 -2.26
N LEU A 29 -5.81 4.34 -2.33
CA LEU A 29 -4.38 4.63 -2.46
C LEU A 29 -4.03 5.13 -3.86
N LEU A 30 -4.68 4.64 -4.91
CA LEU A 30 -4.51 5.15 -6.28
C LEU A 30 -4.95 6.61 -6.37
N PHE A 31 -6.10 6.98 -5.81
CA PHE A 31 -6.55 8.37 -5.77
C PHE A 31 -5.62 9.25 -4.93
N ALA A 32 -5.16 8.75 -3.78
CA ALA A 32 -4.19 9.48 -2.96
C ALA A 32 -2.85 9.69 -3.69
N PHE A 33 -2.37 8.69 -4.44
CA PHE A 33 -1.18 8.79 -5.27
C PHE A 33 -1.31 9.95 -6.26
N ASP A 34 -2.41 9.99 -7.03
CA ASP A 34 -2.65 11.05 -8.01
C ASP A 34 -2.68 12.43 -7.35
N LYS A 35 -3.33 12.57 -6.19
CA LYS A 35 -3.35 13.84 -5.44
C LYS A 35 -2.00 14.27 -4.91
N ILE A 36 -1.15 13.34 -4.49
CA ILE A 36 0.22 13.63 -4.05
C ILE A 36 1.05 14.11 -5.25
N VAL A 37 0.92 13.45 -6.41
CA VAL A 37 1.63 13.86 -7.64
C VAL A 37 1.14 15.23 -8.14
N GLU A 38 -0.18 15.46 -8.19
CA GLU A 38 -0.78 16.76 -8.55
C GLU A 38 -0.28 17.90 -7.65
N ALA A 39 -0.02 17.63 -6.37
CA ALA A 39 0.53 18.60 -5.42
C ALA A 39 2.04 18.86 -5.58
N GLY A 40 2.71 18.25 -6.56
CA GLY A 40 4.14 18.42 -6.81
C GLY A 40 5.03 17.60 -5.86
N HIS A 41 4.54 16.44 -5.40
CA HIS A 41 5.30 15.52 -4.56
C HIS A 41 5.60 14.21 -5.29
N GLU A 42 6.60 13.47 -4.81
CA GLU A 42 6.92 12.14 -5.29
C GLU A 42 6.11 11.10 -4.51
N ALA A 43 5.49 10.17 -5.22
CA ALA A 43 4.73 9.08 -4.63
C ALA A 43 5.25 7.73 -5.12
N LEU A 44 5.22 6.74 -4.23
CA LEU A 44 5.42 5.33 -4.52
C LEU A 44 4.20 4.58 -3.98
N LEU A 45 3.53 3.81 -4.83
CA LEU A 45 2.49 2.88 -4.42
C LEU A 45 3.05 1.45 -4.50
N ILE A 46 2.95 0.70 -3.41
CA ILE A 46 3.30 -0.72 -3.35
C ILE A 46 2.02 -1.48 -3.02
N ASP A 47 1.54 -2.29 -3.96
CA ASP A 47 0.39 -3.16 -3.72
C ASP A 47 0.87 -4.59 -3.46
N ALA A 48 1.20 -4.87 -2.20
CA ALA A 48 1.75 -6.17 -1.81
C ALA A 48 0.71 -7.30 -1.91
N GLN A 49 -0.59 -6.99 -1.90
CA GLN A 49 -1.65 -7.99 -2.04
C GLN A 49 -1.75 -8.48 -3.49
N VAL A 50 -1.86 -7.56 -4.46
CA VAL A 50 -1.96 -7.92 -5.90
C VAL A 50 -0.63 -8.48 -6.43
N GLU A 51 0.50 -7.89 -6.04
CA GLU A 51 1.83 -8.38 -6.44
C GLU A 51 2.29 -9.61 -5.64
N ASN A 52 1.54 -10.03 -4.62
CA ASN A 52 1.88 -11.09 -3.67
C ASN A 52 3.31 -10.97 -3.10
N LEU A 53 3.62 -9.77 -2.59
CA LEU A 53 4.93 -9.46 -2.02
C LEU A 53 4.99 -9.85 -0.54
N ASP A 54 6.15 -10.35 -0.11
CA ASP A 54 6.46 -10.52 1.30
C ASP A 54 6.96 -9.20 1.93
N ILE A 55 7.04 -9.17 3.26
CA ILE A 55 7.49 -8.00 4.02
C ILE A 55 8.91 -7.56 3.62
N ARG A 56 9.81 -8.49 3.28
CA ARG A 56 11.20 -8.17 2.92
C ARG A 56 11.27 -7.49 1.56
N GLN A 57 10.48 -7.94 0.59
CA GLN A 57 10.36 -7.33 -0.72
C GLN A 57 9.78 -5.91 -0.61
N VAL A 58 8.70 -5.73 0.16
CA VAL A 58 8.14 -4.40 0.43
C VAL A 58 9.17 -3.49 1.09
N LYS A 59 9.86 -3.99 2.13
CA LYS A 59 10.91 -3.24 2.83
C LYS A 59 12.04 -2.81 1.88
N SER A 60 12.52 -3.71 1.02
CA SER A 60 13.57 -3.38 0.05
C SER A 60 13.15 -2.25 -0.91
N LYS A 61 11.89 -2.25 -1.37
CA LYS A 61 11.34 -1.17 -2.21
C LYS A 61 11.26 0.15 -1.44
N LEU A 62 10.82 0.12 -0.18
CA LEU A 62 10.76 1.30 0.69
C LEU A 62 12.16 1.88 0.97
N ASP A 63 13.13 1.04 1.29
CA ASP A 63 14.50 1.45 1.59
C ASP A 63 15.15 2.12 0.35
N ALA A 64 14.91 1.58 -0.85
CA ALA A 64 15.39 2.18 -2.09
C ALA A 64 14.74 3.54 -2.41
N PHE A 65 13.45 3.71 -2.09
CA PHE A 65 12.73 4.95 -2.33
C PHE A 65 13.01 6.04 -1.30
N ALA A 66 13.30 5.64 -0.05
CA ALA A 66 13.54 6.50 1.10
C ALA A 66 12.42 7.54 1.33
N PRO A 67 11.17 7.09 1.61
CA PRO A 67 10.05 8.00 1.81
C PRO A 67 10.21 8.85 3.08
N GLY A 68 9.77 10.10 3.02
CA GLY A 68 9.60 10.95 4.20
C GLY A 68 8.28 10.70 4.95
N PHE A 69 7.31 10.07 4.27
CA PHE A 69 6.04 9.65 4.84
C PHE A 69 5.68 8.23 4.37
N LEU A 70 5.28 7.38 5.30
CA LEU A 70 4.79 6.03 5.04
C LEU A 70 3.32 5.93 5.46
N VAL A 71 2.46 5.56 4.53
CA VAL A 71 1.02 5.35 4.76
C VAL A 71 0.73 3.86 4.58
N ILE A 72 0.13 3.28 5.61
CA ILE A 72 -0.33 1.88 5.61
C ILE A 72 -1.79 1.94 6.07
N PRO A 73 -2.77 1.63 5.20
CA PRO A 73 -4.15 1.53 5.62
C PRO A 73 -4.31 0.31 6.54
N THR A 74 -5.29 0.35 7.43
CA THR A 74 -5.70 -0.86 8.16
C THR A 74 -6.46 -1.79 7.21
N ALA A 75 -6.40 -3.10 7.46
CA ALA A 75 -7.19 -4.08 6.72
C ALA A 75 -8.69 -3.73 6.74
N GLN A 76 -9.41 -4.15 5.70
CA GLN A 76 -10.87 -3.98 5.62
C GLN A 76 -11.54 -4.69 6.80
N SER A 77 -12.49 -4.01 7.45
CA SER A 77 -13.28 -4.51 8.58
C SER A 77 -14.60 -5.12 8.14
#